data_AF-A0ABD0RAJ6-F1
#
_entry.id   AF-A0ABD0RAJ6-F1
#
_cell.length_a   1.000
_cell.length_b   1.000
_cell.length_c   1.000
_cell.angle_alpha   90.00
_cell.angle_beta   90.00
_cell.angle_gamma   90.00
#
_symmetry.space_group_name_H-M   'P 1'
#
loop_
_entity.id
_entity.type
_entity.pdbx_description
1 polymer ?
#
loop_
_entity_poly.entity_id
_entity_poly.type
_entity_poly.pdbx_seq_one_letter_code
_entity_poly.pdbx_strand_id
1 'polypeptide(L)'
;PGVSKPLFAEVALNLLLNRAPNIVHMLDWFEEEDRFINMLDESQARGLMYQAMLGAKHCLDRGVFHRDIKLDNYVINTATKEVKLIDFGCGEVVQSGGYKGVFM
;
A
#
# COMPACT_ATOMS: atom_id res chain seq x y z
N PRO A 1 -9.49 1.29 -21.24
CA PRO A 1 -10.21 1.61 -19.98
C PRO A 1 -9.20 1.77 -18.84
N GLY A 2 -9.35 2.78 -17.98
CA GLY A 2 -8.66 2.80 -16.68
C GLY A 2 -7.60 3.88 -16.43
N VAL A 3 -7.37 4.87 -17.30
CA VAL A 3 -6.50 6.00 -16.93
C VAL A 3 -7.30 6.97 -16.07
N SER A 4 -7.45 6.68 -14.78
CA SER A 4 -7.67 7.73 -13.79
C SER A 4 -6.35 8.51 -13.70
N LYS A 5 -6.36 9.78 -14.12
CA LYS A 5 -5.28 10.70 -13.74
C LYS A 5 -5.09 10.56 -12.22
N PRO A 6 -3.88 10.24 -11.72
CA PRO A 6 -3.67 10.14 -10.28
C PRO A 6 -4.08 11.48 -9.67
N LEU A 7 -5.01 11.44 -8.72
CA LEU A 7 -5.51 12.64 -8.08
C LEU A 7 -4.33 13.30 -7.37
N PHE A 8 -4.24 14.64 -7.39
CA PHE A 8 -3.14 15.38 -6.75
C PHE A 8 -2.87 14.94 -5.30
N ALA A 9 -3.90 14.48 -4.59
CA ALA A 9 -3.82 13.93 -3.24
C ALA A 9 -3.01 12.62 -3.18
N GLU A 10 -3.25 11.69 -4.10
CA GLU A 10 -2.54 10.40 -4.16
C GLU A 10 -1.04 10.62 -4.42
N VAL A 11 -0.71 11.52 -5.36
CA VAL A 11 0.68 11.91 -5.64
C VAL A 11 1.34 12.53 -4.40
N ALA A 12 0.64 13.42 -3.70
CA ALA A 12 1.16 14.07 -2.49
C ALA A 12 1.38 13.07 -1.34
N LEU A 13 0.47 12.12 -1.13
CA LEU A 13 0.62 11.07 -0.12
C LEU A 13 1.81 10.16 -0.43
N ASN A 14 1.98 9.76 -1.70
CA ASN A 14 3.14 8.99 -2.13
C ASN A 14 4.47 9.72 -1.85
N LEU A 15 4.52 11.05 -2.04
CA LEU A 15 5.70 11.85 -1.70
C LEU A 15 5.94 11.93 -0.20
N LEU A 16 4.90 12.05 0.62
CA LEU A 16 5.01 12.08 2.09
C LEU A 16 5.54 10.75 2.67
N LEU A 17 5.28 9.64 1.99
CA LEU A 17 5.68 8.30 2.43
C LEU A 17 7.14 7.94 2.12
N ASN A 18 7.86 8.80 1.39
CA ASN A 18 9.28 8.78 0.99
C ASN A 18 10.16 7.58 1.48
N ARG A 19 10.76 6.85 0.52
CA ARG A 19 11.75 5.75 0.66
C ARG A 19 11.40 4.68 1.69
N ALA A 20 10.20 4.11 1.62
CA ALA A 20 9.82 2.95 2.43
C ALA A 20 9.97 1.66 1.61
N PRO A 21 10.62 0.60 2.12
CA PRO A 21 10.80 -0.63 1.38
C PRO A 21 9.46 -1.32 0.99
N ASN A 22 8.40 -1.11 1.78
CA ASN A 22 7.10 -1.77 1.63
C ASN A 22 5.98 -0.88 1.05
N ILE A 23 6.33 0.20 0.36
CA ILE A 23 5.37 1.07 -0.34
C ILE A 23 5.87 1.19 -1.78
N VAL A 24 4.96 1.08 -2.75
CA VAL A 24 5.39 1.24 -4.15
C VAL A 24 5.63 2.70 -4.47
N HIS A 25 6.74 2.97 -5.16
CA HIS A 25 7.01 4.27 -5.74
C HIS A 25 6.44 4.35 -7.16
N MET A 26 5.79 5.47 -7.48
CA MET A 26 5.10 5.71 -8.76
C MET A 26 6.00 5.54 -10.01
N LEU A 27 7.32 5.53 -9.86
CA LEU A 27 8.30 5.36 -10.92
C LEU A 27 8.77 3.91 -11.14
N ASP A 28 8.36 2.96 -10.28
CA ASP A 28 8.86 1.58 -10.32
C ASP A 28 8.08 0.65 -11.29
N TRP A 29 7.04 1.15 -11.97
CA TRP A 29 6.06 0.28 -12.64
C TRP A 29 6.35 0.00 -14.13
N PHE A 30 6.63 -1.27 -14.42
CA PHE A 30 6.31 -1.93 -15.69
C PHE A 30 5.39 -3.12 -15.35
N GLU A 31 4.23 -3.24 -16.00
CA GLU A 31 3.31 -4.38 -15.81
C GLU A 31 3.96 -5.68 -16.30
N GLU A 32 4.08 -6.69 -15.43
CA GLU A 32 4.28 -8.10 -15.82
C GLU A 32 2.99 -8.88 -15.55
N GLU A 33 2.66 -9.84 -16.43
CA GLU A 33 1.43 -10.65 -16.36
C GLU A 33 1.27 -11.40 -15.03
N ASP A 34 0.01 -11.53 -14.61
CA ASP A 34 -0.43 -12.13 -13.34
C ASP A 34 0.19 -13.52 -13.08
N ARG A 35 1.19 -13.57 -12.19
CA ARG A 35 1.68 -14.82 -11.59
C ARG A 35 1.01 -15.02 -10.23
N PHE A 36 0.00 -15.87 -10.20
CA PHE A 36 -0.67 -16.27 -8.97
C PHE A 36 0.28 -17.08 -8.05
N ILE A 37 0.35 -16.72 -6.78
CA ILE A 37 1.03 -17.55 -5.76
C ILE A 37 0.07 -18.67 -5.38
N ASN A 38 0.21 -19.83 -6.03
CA ASN A 38 -0.82 -20.85 -5.96
C ASN A 38 -0.83 -21.74 -4.70
N MET A 39 0.12 -21.63 -3.77
CA MET A 39 -0.02 -22.07 -2.37
C MET A 39 1.13 -21.49 -1.53
N LEU A 40 0.81 -20.83 -0.41
CA LEU A 40 1.78 -20.40 0.60
C LEU A 40 1.70 -21.35 1.80
N ASP A 41 2.86 -21.80 2.29
CA ASP A 41 2.91 -22.38 3.63
C ASP A 41 2.76 -21.29 4.70
N GLU A 42 2.52 -21.69 5.95
CA GLU A 42 2.30 -20.75 7.05
C GLU A 42 3.51 -19.82 7.28
N SER A 43 4.73 -20.32 7.08
CA SER A 43 5.95 -19.54 7.27
C SER A 43 6.06 -18.43 6.21
N GLN A 44 5.79 -18.77 4.95
CA GLN A 44 5.76 -17.84 3.84
C GLN A 44 4.65 -16.81 4.01
N ALA A 45 3.44 -17.25 4.36
CA ALA A 45 2.30 -16.36 4.62
C ALA A 45 2.60 -15.38 5.76
N ARG A 46 3.21 -15.85 6.85
CA ARG A 46 3.64 -15.02 7.99
C ARG A 46 4.66 -13.96 7.56
N GLY A 47 5.63 -14.32 6.72
CA GLY A 47 6.63 -13.39 6.19
C GLY A 47 6.01 -12.27 5.34
N LEU A 48 5.06 -12.62 4.46
CA LEU A 48 4.36 -11.65 3.62
C LEU A 48 3.44 -10.74 4.45
N MET A 49 2.71 -11.32 5.41
CA MET A 49 1.83 -10.56 6.30
C MET A 49 2.60 -9.59 7.19
N TYR A 50 3.79 -9.99 7.65
CA TYR A 50 4.67 -9.10 8.42
C TYR A 50 5.10 -7.89 7.58
N GLN A 51 5.50 -8.09 6.32
CA GLN A 51 5.85 -6.99 5.42
C GLN A 51 4.67 -6.07 5.11
N ALA A 52 3.47 -6.64 4.88
CA ALA A 52 2.24 -5.86 4.72
C ALA A 52 1.97 -4.96 5.93
N MET A 53 2.09 -5.52 7.14
CA MET A 53 1.94 -4.78 8.39
C MET A 53 3.00 -3.68 8.56
N LEU A 54 4.24 -3.90 8.13
CA LEU A 54 5.27 -2.86 8.12
C LEU A 54 4.93 -1.70 7.18
N GLY A 55 4.38 -1.98 5.99
CA GLY A 55 3.89 -0.95 5.07
C GLY A 55 2.76 -0.10 5.69
N ALA A 56 1.77 -0.75 6.30
CA ALA A 56 0.67 -0.07 6.98
C ALA A 56 1.16 0.74 8.21
N LYS A 57 2.07 0.18 9.01
CA LYS A 57 2.68 0.86 10.14
C LYS A 57 3.46 2.09 9.70
N HIS A 58 4.23 2.01 8.62
CA HIS A 58 4.97 3.15 8.09
C HIS A 58 4.04 4.31 7.70
N CYS A 59 2.88 4.00 7.12
CA CYS A 59 1.85 5.01 6.86
C CYS A 59 1.42 5.71 8.15
N LEU A 60 1.08 4.93 9.18
CA LEU A 60 0.67 5.46 10.48
C LEU A 60 1.76 6.32 11.13
N ASP A 61 3.01 5.85 11.13
CA ASP A 61 4.16 6.56 11.70
C ASP A 61 4.43 7.90 10.98
N ARG A 62 4.03 8.00 9.70
CA ARG A 62 4.09 9.23 8.89
C ARG A 62 2.82 10.08 8.99
N GLY A 63 1.88 9.72 9.84
CA GLY A 63 0.61 10.44 9.99
C GLY A 63 -0.29 10.30 8.77
N VAL A 64 -0.26 9.16 8.08
CA VAL A 64 -1.10 8.85 6.92
C VAL A 64 -1.98 7.64 7.21
N PHE A 65 -3.29 7.80 7.03
CA PHE A 65 -4.23 6.68 7.00
C PHE A 65 -4.51 6.26 5.56
N HIS A 66 -4.27 4.98 5.24
CA HIS A 66 -4.56 4.43 3.91
C HIS A 66 -6.07 4.31 3.63
N ARG A 67 -6.84 3.95 4.66
CA ARG A 67 -8.31 3.74 4.67
C ARG A 67 -8.87 2.61 3.80
N ASP A 68 -8.11 2.10 2.84
CA ASP A 68 -8.53 0.97 2.01
C ASP A 68 -7.52 -0.19 2.08
N ILE A 69 -7.25 -0.71 3.28
CA ILE A 69 -6.33 -1.83 3.46
C ILE A 69 -7.09 -3.13 3.16
N LYS A 70 -6.77 -3.72 2.01
CA LYS A 70 -7.31 -5.00 1.52
C LYS A 70 -6.27 -5.71 0.66
N LEU A 71 -6.51 -6.98 0.36
CA LEU A 71 -5.57 -7.82 -0.40
C LEU A 71 -5.27 -7.25 -1.80
N ASP A 72 -6.27 -6.68 -2.48
CA ASP A 72 -6.13 -6.09 -3.82
C ASP A 72 -5.14 -4.92 -3.85
N ASN A 73 -4.94 -4.25 -2.72
CA ASN A 73 -4.04 -3.11 -2.59
C ASN A 73 -2.64 -3.52 -2.11
N TYR A 74 -2.34 -4.82 -2.08
CA TYR A 74 -0.98 -5.33 -1.87
C TYR A 74 -0.46 -6.02 -3.12
N VAL A 75 0.71 -5.58 -3.55
CA VAL A 75 1.43 -6.18 -4.67
C VAL A 75 2.60 -6.98 -4.12
N ILE A 76 2.74 -8.20 -4.63
CA ILE A 76 3.81 -9.11 -4.23
C ILE A 76 4.71 -9.37 -5.43
N ASN A 77 6.00 -9.06 -5.29
CA ASN A 77 6.98 -9.54 -6.25
C ASN A 77 7.21 -11.04 -5.98
N THR A 78 6.76 -11.90 -6.89
CA THR A 78 6.83 -13.35 -6.68
C THR A 78 8.25 -13.91 -6.71
N ALA A 79 9.20 -13.20 -7.34
CA ALA A 79 10.60 -13.58 -7.43
C ALA A 79 11.39 -13.17 -6.17
N THR A 80 11.17 -11.96 -5.66
CA THR A 80 11.87 -11.44 -4.47
C THR A 80 11.13 -11.68 -3.16
N LYS A 81 9.83 -12.02 -3.22
CA LYS A 81 8.91 -12.12 -2.07
C LYS A 81 8.74 -10.82 -1.30
N GLU A 82 8.93 -9.69 -1.97
CA GLU A 82 8.68 -8.37 -1.41
C GLU A 82 7.19 -8.00 -1.53
N VAL A 83 6.64 -7.44 -0.46
CA VAL A 83 5.26 -6.93 -0.43
C VAL A 83 5.29 -5.41 -0.38
N LYS A 84 4.48 -4.78 -1.23
CA LYS A 84 4.31 -3.34 -1.26
C LYS A 84 2.84 -2.95 -1.28
N LEU A 85 2.48 -1.99 -0.42
CA LEU A 85 1.15 -1.37 -0.39
C LEU A 85 1.02 -0.36 -1.54
N ILE A 86 -0.13 -0.38 -2.21
CA ILE A 86 -0.49 0.48 -3.34
C ILE A 86 -1.85 1.15 -3.13
N ASP A 87 -2.18 2.07 -4.03
CA ASP A 87 -3.47 2.77 -4.12
C ASP A 87 -3.84 3.60 -2.88
N PHE A 88 -3.19 4.76 -2.78
CA PHE A 88 -3.48 5.77 -1.78
C PHE A 88 -4.64 6.70 -2.17
N GLY A 89 -5.43 6.37 -3.20
CA GLY A 89 -6.54 7.21 -3.67
C GLY A 89 -7.58 7.49 -2.58
N CYS A 90 -7.74 6.56 -1.63
CA CYS A 90 -8.59 6.69 -0.46
C CYS A 90 -7.88 7.28 0.77
N GLY A 91 -6.58 7.58 0.72
CA GLY A 91 -5.81 7.96 1.89
C GLY A 91 -6.07 9.37 2.43
N GLU A 92 -5.70 9.63 3.70
CA GLU A 92 -5.80 10.95 4.32
C GLU A 92 -4.70 11.17 5.37
N VAL A 93 -4.28 12.42 5.57
CA VAL A 93 -3.38 12.80 6.67
C VAL A 93 -4.15 12.81 8.00
N VAL A 94 -3.55 12.25 9.04
CA VAL A 94 -4.11 12.25 10.39
C VAL A 94 -4.24 13.68 10.89
N GLN A 95 -5.48 14.11 11.12
CA GLN A 95 -5.76 15.42 11.73
C GLN A 95 -5.50 15.35 13.24
N SER A 96 -4.99 16.45 13.82
CA SER A 96 -4.62 16.57 15.23
C SER A 96 -5.76 16.33 16.23
N GLY A 97 -7.01 16.27 15.78
CA GLY A 97 -8.20 15.91 16.56
C GLY A 97 -8.55 14.42 16.58
N GLY A 98 -7.74 13.55 15.95
CA GLY A 98 -8.05 12.13 15.78
C GLY A 98 -9.03 11.85 14.63
N TYR A 99 -9.47 10.60 14.51
CA TYR A 99 -10.40 10.16 13.47
C TYR A 99 -11.81 10.72 13.72
N LYS A 100 -12.30 11.59 12.83
CA LYS A 100 -13.73 11.91 12.73
C LYS A 100 -14.36 10.98 11.72
N GLY A 101 -14.58 9.72 12.11
CA GLY A 101 -15.34 8.77 11.31
C GLY A 101 -16.77 9.30 11.13
N VAL A 102 -17.08 9.83 9.96
CA VAL A 102 -18.48 10.01 9.55
C VAL A 102 -18.96 8.64 9.12
N PHE A 103 -19.60 7.92 10.04
CA PHE A 103 -20.49 6.84 9.65
C PHE A 103 -21.70 7.49 8.98
N MET A 104 -21.75 7.41 7.64
CA MET A 104 -22.99 7.60 6.87
C MET A 104 -23.41 6.24 6.33
#